data_AF-X1NWT9-F1
#
_entry.id   AF-X1NWT9-F1
#
_cell.length_a   1.000
_cell.length_b   1.000
_cell.length_c   1.000
_cell.angle_alpha   90.00
_cell.angle_beta   90.00
_cell.angle_gamma   90.00
#
_symmetry.space_group_name_H-M   'P 1'
#
loop_
_entity.id
_entity.type
_entity.pdbx_description
1 polymer ?
#
loop_
_entity_poly.entity_id
_entity_poly.type
_entity_poly.pdbx_seq_one_letter_code
_entity_poly.pdbx_strand_id
1 'polypeptide(L)' 'MASGNIDVRSIIGVLVVLIVGLSVLPIILDAVATAAASLTGAAQTMLNLIPLFYVIALLLAVIYW' A
#
# COMPACT_ATOMS: atom_id res chain seq x y z
N MET A 1 24.11 10.15 13.11
CA MET A 1 23.21 10.02 11.96
C MET A 1 24.03 9.42 10.85
N ALA A 2 23.71 8.19 10.43
CA ALA A 2 24.58 7.37 9.60
C ALA A 2 24.96 8.09 8.30
N SER A 3 26.21 8.53 8.22
CA SER A 3 26.91 8.76 6.96
C SER A 3 27.22 7.39 6.37
N GLY A 4 26.19 6.74 5.82
CA GLY A 4 26.28 5.49 5.09
C GLY A 4 26.17 5.81 3.61
N ASN A 5 27.16 5.39 2.84
CA ASN A 5 27.15 5.45 1.38
C ASN A 5 25.78 4.97 0.87
N ILE A 6 25.02 5.83 0.20
CA ILE A 6 23.67 5.47 -0.26
C ILE A 6 23.81 4.32 -1.25
N ASP A 7 23.39 3.12 -0.85
CA ASP A 7 23.48 1.94 -1.70
C ASP A 7 22.42 2.05 -2.80
N VAL A 8 22.88 2.13 -4.05
CA VAL A 8 22.01 2.16 -5.24
C VAL A 8 21.04 0.99 -5.23
N ARG A 9 21.45 -0.17 -4.70
CA ARG A 9 20.58 -1.34 -4.53
C ARG A 9 19.42 -1.07 -3.57
N SER A 10 19.68 -0.36 -2.47
CA SER A 10 18.65 0.02 -1.50
C SER A 10 17.67 1.02 -2.13
N ILE A 11 18.17 2.05 -2.84
CA ILE A 11 17.31 3.01 -3.58
C ILE A 11 16.41 2.28 -4.57
N ILE A 12 16.98 1.42 -5.41
CA ILE A 12 16.22 0.69 -6.44
C ILE A 12 15.14 -0.16 -5.78
N GLY A 13 15.45 -0.81 -4.66
CA GLY A 13 14.47 -1.59 -3.91
C GLY A 13 13.28 -0.77 -3.42
N VAL A 14 13.52 0.39 -2.80
CA VAL A 14 12.45 1.32 -2.38
C VAL A 14 11.62 1.79 -3.58
N LEU A 15 12.27 2.15 -4.69
CA LEU A 15 11.57 2.58 -5.91
C LEU A 15 10.69 1.47 -6.49
N VAL A 16 11.17 0.23 -6.54
CA VAL A 16 10.37 -0.91 -7.02
C VAL A 16 9.17 -1.15 -6.12
N VAL A 17 9.35 -1.13 -4.80
CA VAL A 17 8.25 -1.28 -3.84
C VAL A 17 7.21 -0.17 -4.02
N LEU A 18 7.64 1.09 -4.18
CA LEU A 18 6.73 2.21 -4.41
C LEU A 18 6.00 2.11 -5.74
N ILE A 19 6.69 1.80 -6.84
CA ILE A 19 6.08 1.71 -8.18
C ILE A 19 5.05 0.57 -8.23
N VAL A 20 5.43 -0.62 -7.76
CA VAL A 20 4.53 -1.77 -7.72
C VAL A 20 3.39 -1.52 -6.74
N GLY A 21 3.70 -1.03 -5.54
CA GLY A 21 2.70 -0.77 -4.52
C GLY A 21 1.66 0.26 -4.95
N LEU A 22 2.09 1.38 -5.55
CA LEU A 22 1.19 2.43 -6.04
C LEU A 22 0.43 2.02 -7.30
N SER A 23 1.02 1.21 -8.18
CA SER A 23 0.31 0.72 -9.38
C SER A 23 -0.80 -0.27 -9.06
N VAL A 24 -0.71 -1.01 -7.95
CA VAL A 24 -1.74 -1.94 -7.48
C VAL A 24 -2.87 -1.22 -6.72
N LEU A 25 -2.62 -0.04 -6.16
CA LEU A 25 -3.62 0.75 -5.42
C LEU A 25 -4.95 0.96 -6.18
N PRO A 26 -4.99 1.39 -7.46
CA PRO A 26 -6.26 1.56 -8.17
C PRO A 26 -7.05 0.25 -8.33
N ILE A 27 -6.36 -0.89 -8.46
CA ILE A 27 -7.00 -2.21 -8.55
C ILE A 27 -7.70 -2.56 -7.23
N ILE A 28 -7.05 -2.26 -6.10
CA ILE A 28 -7.63 -2.47 -4.77
C ILE A 28 -8.84 -1.55 -4.56
N LEU A 29 -8.74 -0.28 -4.96
CA LEU A 29 -9.84 0.67 -4.83
C LEU A 29 -11.08 0.21 -5.62
N ASP A 30 -10.88 -0.25 -6.85
CA ASP A 30 -11.96 -0.75 -7.71
C ASP A 30 -12.60 -2.04 -7.15
N ALA A 31 -11.78 -2.97 -6.68
CA ALA A 31 -12.26 -4.21 -6.05
C ALA A 31 -13.04 -3.93 -4.76
N VAL A 32 -12.56 -3.02 -3.91
CA VAL A 32 -13.24 -2.61 -2.67
C VAL A 32 -14.56 -1.91 -2.99
N ALA A 33 -14.60 -1.01 -3.96
CA ALA A 33 -15.83 -0.34 -4.38
C ALA A 33 -16.88 -1.33 -4.88
N THR A 34 -16.45 -2.28 -5.72
CA THR A 34 -17.32 -3.33 -6.28
C THR A 34 -17.90 -4.22 -5.17
N ALA A 35 -17.07 -4.66 -4.22
CA ALA A 35 -17.51 -5.49 -3.10
C ALA A 35 -18.41 -4.70 -2.12
N ALA A 36 -18.05 -3.45 -1.81
CA ALA A 36 -18.79 -2.60 -0.88
C ALA A 36 -20.20 -2.25 -1.38
N ALA A 37 -20.42 -2.20 -2.70
CA ALA A 37 -21.74 -1.98 -3.28
C ALA A 37 -22.75 -3.09 -2.95
N SER A 38 -22.28 -4.29 -2.60
CA SER A 38 -23.10 -5.46 -2.27
C SER A 38 -23.29 -5.68 -0.76
N LEU A 39 -22.72 -4.80 0.08
CA LEU A 39 -22.67 -4.95 1.54
C LEU A 39 -23.23 -3.70 2.22
N THR A 40 -23.70 -3.86 3.45
CA THR A 40 -24.24 -2.74 4.26
C THR A 40 -23.73 -2.79 5.70
N GLY A 41 -23.88 -1.68 6.41
CA GLY A 41 -23.54 -1.57 7.84
C GLY A 41 -22.05 -1.81 8.12
N ALA A 42 -21.76 -2.53 9.21
CA ALA A 42 -20.39 -2.73 9.69
C ALA A 42 -19.50 -3.47 8.67
N ALA A 43 -20.05 -4.38 7.86
CA ALA A 43 -19.28 -5.12 6.86
C ALA A 43 -18.76 -4.20 5.75
N GLN A 44 -19.57 -3.24 5.30
CA GLN A 44 -19.16 -2.24 4.32
C GLN A 44 -18.07 -1.32 4.88
N THR A 45 -18.20 -0.90 6.15
CA THR A 45 -17.17 -0.11 6.82
C THR A 45 -15.83 -0.84 6.89
N MET A 46 -15.83 -2.13 7.21
CA MET A 46 -14.60 -2.93 7.26
C MET A 46 -13.91 -3.03 5.89
N LEU A 47 -14.67 -3.19 4.80
CA LEU A 47 -14.11 -3.18 3.46
C LEU A 47 -13.52 -1.82 3.08
N ASN A 48 -14.21 -0.73 3.42
CA ASN A 48 -13.74 0.63 3.13
C ASN A 48 -12.44 0.99 3.86
N LEU A 49 -12.04 0.24 4.90
CA LEU A 49 -10.76 0.40 5.59
C LEU A 49 -9.60 -0.35 4.92
N ILE A 50 -9.86 -1.28 4.00
CA ILE A 50 -8.81 -2.06 3.31
C ILE A 50 -7.80 -1.16 2.60
N PRO A 51 -8.20 -0.11 1.84
CA PRO A 51 -7.23 0.78 1.19
C PRO A 51 -6.29 1.46 2.20
N LEU A 52 -6.80 1.82 3.38
CA LEU A 52 -5.99 2.43 4.43
C LEU A 52 -4.95 1.45 4.96
N PHE A 53 -5.34 0.21 5.28
CA PHE A 53 -4.40 -0.81 5.74
C PHE A 53 -3.34 -1.15 4.70
N TYR A 54 -3.71 -1.15 3.42
CA TYR A 54 -2.76 -1.34 2.32
C TYR A 54 -1.69 -0.24 2.27
N VAL A 55 -2.10 1.03 2.38
CA VAL A 55 -1.14 2.16 2.42
C VAL A 55 -0.23 2.08 3.64
N ILE A 56 -0.76 1.70 4.81
CA ILE A 56 0.06 1.50 6.02
C ILE A 56 1.09 0.38 5.80
N ALA A 57 0.68 -0.75 5.21
CA ALA A 57 1.59 -1.85 4.90
C ALA A 57 2.70 -1.43 3.92
N LEU A 58 2.36 -0.63 2.90
CA LEU A 58 3.32 -0.10 1.94
C LEU A 58 4.32 0.86 2.61
N LEU A 59 3.86 1.74 3.50
CA LEU A 59 4.74 2.61 4.28
C LEU A 59 5.69 1.81 5.17
N LEU A 60 5.18 0.79 5.88
CA LEU A 60 6.02 -0.07 6.70
C LEU A 60 7.05 -0.81 5.85
N ALA A 61 6.66 -1.34 4.69
CA ALA A 61 7.58 -2.01 3.77
C ALA A 61 8.72 -1.09 3.32
N VAL A 62 8.46 0.19 3.09
CA VAL A 62 9.48 1.19 2.72
C VAL A 62 10.37 1.56 3.91
N ILE A 63 9.81 1.67 5.12
CA ILE A 63 10.58 2.03 6.32
C ILE A 63 11.53 0.91 6.76
N TYR A 64 11.13 -0.36 6.56
CA TYR A 64 11.93 -1.53 6.94
C TYR A 64 12.91 -2.01 5.86
N TRP A 65 12.94 -1.35 4.71
CA TRP A 65 13.84 -1.66 3.60
C TRP A 65 15.23 -1.03 3.78
#